data_AF-A0AAW5QQH7-F1
#
_entry.id   AF-A0AAW5QQH7-F1
#
_cell.length_a   1.000
_cell.length_b   1.000
_cell.length_c   1.000
_cell.angle_alpha   90.00
_cell.angle_beta   90.00
_cell.angle_gamma   90.00
#
_symmetry.space_group_name_H-M   'P 1'
#
loop_
_entity.id
_entity.type
_entity.pdbx_description
1 polymer ?
#
loop_
_entity_poly.entity_id
_entity_poly.type
_entity_poly.pdbx_seq_one_letter_code
_entity_poly.pdbx_strand_id
1 'polypeptide(L)'
;PIRKGETILVVLLALHRDPTLWGADPERFDPDRFLPATVRARPAHAYTPFGVGARACIGRQFALHVAVIALAQILTRFDIVPNTDYEL
;
A
#
# COMPACT_ATOMS: atom_id res chain seq x y z
N PRO A 1 7.70 20.74 -19.93
CA PRO A 1 8.82 19.90 -20.40
C PRO A 1 9.82 19.60 -19.27
N ILE A 2 10.35 18.37 -19.23
CA ILE A 2 11.32 17.90 -18.22
C ILE A 2 12.70 17.79 -18.90
N ARG A 3 13.76 18.24 -18.23
CA ARG A 3 15.15 18.25 -18.74
C ARG A 3 15.99 17.12 -18.13
N LYS A 4 17.06 16.73 -18.84
CA LYS A 4 18.04 15.77 -18.33
C LYS A 4 18.65 16.28 -17.02
N GLY A 5 18.70 15.41 -16.01
CA GLY A 5 19.24 15.73 -14.69
C GLY A 5 18.22 16.37 -13.74
N GLU A 6 16.99 16.63 -14.18
CA GLU A 6 15.93 17.08 -13.27
C GLU A 6 15.49 15.95 -12.34
N THR A 7 15.30 16.32 -11.08
CA THR A 7 14.77 15.42 -10.06
C THR A 7 13.25 15.42 -10.15
N ILE A 8 12.66 14.24 -10.19
CA ILE A 8 11.21 14.03 -10.14
C ILE A 8 10.91 13.27 -8.86
N LEU A 9 9.91 13.73 -8.11
CA LEU A 9 9.40 13.02 -6.95
C LEU A 9 8.07 12.37 -7.31
N VAL A 10 7.93 11.08 -6.97
CA VAL A 10 6.64 10.38 -7.01
C VAL A 10 6.03 10.45 -5.60
N VAL A 11 4.95 11.20 -5.45
CA VAL A 11 4.29 11.41 -4.15
C VAL A 11 3.30 10.26 -3.91
N LEU A 12 3.81 9.11 -3.48
CA LEU A 12 3.00 7.90 -3.29
C LEU A 12 1.86 8.07 -2.28
N LEU A 13 2.06 8.86 -1.22
CA LEU A 13 1.02 9.11 -0.22
C LEU A 13 -0.20 9.80 -0.84
N ALA A 14 0.00 10.75 -1.77
CA ALA A 14 -1.10 11.40 -2.47
C ALA A 14 -1.79 10.43 -3.42
N LEU A 15 -1.02 9.64 -4.19
CA LEU A 15 -1.55 8.64 -5.11
C LEU A 15 -2.40 7.57 -4.40
N HIS A 16 -1.94 7.07 -3.24
CA HIS A 16 -2.64 6.02 -2.50
C HIS A 16 -3.82 6.55 -1.68
N ARG A 17 -4.06 7.87 -1.70
CA ARG A 17 -5.19 8.56 -1.05
C ARG A 17 -6.05 9.36 -2.02
N ASP A 18 -5.82 9.23 -3.32
CA ASP A 18 -6.58 9.96 -4.32
C ASP A 18 -8.05 9.49 -4.33
N PRO A 19 -9.03 10.34 -3.99
CA PRO A 19 -10.43 9.94 -3.94
C PRO A 19 -10.99 9.52 -5.32
N THR A 20 -10.36 9.97 -6.41
CA THR A 20 -10.74 9.56 -7.77
C THR A 20 -10.35 8.10 -8.06
N LEU A 21 -9.37 7.56 -7.34
CA LEU A 21 -8.90 6.17 -7.47
C LEU A 21 -9.43 5.25 -6.37
N TRP A 22 -9.65 5.79 -5.16
CA TRP A 22 -9.93 5.03 -3.94
C TRP A 22 -11.34 5.27 -3.36
N GLY A 23 -12.16 6.11 -4.00
CA GLY A 23 -13.53 6.42 -3.59
C GLY A 23 -13.63 7.59 -2.61
N ALA A 24 -14.82 7.81 -2.05
CA ALA A 24 -15.12 8.98 -1.22
C ALA A 24 -14.30 9.04 0.10
N ASP A 25 -13.91 7.89 0.64
CA ASP A 25 -13.26 7.81 1.96
C ASP A 25 -11.84 7.21 1.89
N PRO A 26 -10.88 7.80 1.15
CA PRO A 26 -9.58 7.19 0.90
C PRO A 26 -8.77 6.90 2.18
N GLU A 27 -8.97 7.70 3.24
CA GLU A 27 -8.31 7.54 4.55
C GLU A 27 -8.83 6.37 5.39
N ARG A 28 -10.01 5.83 5.06
CA ARG A 28 -10.57 4.69 5.79
C ARG A 28 -9.75 3.43 5.51
N PHE A 29 -9.36 2.72 6.57
CA PHE A 29 -8.81 1.37 6.46
C PHE A 29 -9.91 0.40 5.99
N ASP A 30 -9.77 -0.06 4.75
CA ASP A 30 -10.73 -0.95 4.10
C ASP A 30 -9.98 -2.03 3.28
N PRO A 31 -9.78 -3.22 3.86
CA PRO A 31 -9.12 -4.34 3.17
C PRO A 31 -9.87 -4.82 1.92
N ASP A 32 -11.20 -4.61 1.85
CA ASP A 32 -12.03 -5.14 0.75
C ASP A 32 -11.73 -4.43 -0.58
N ARG A 33 -11.07 -3.27 -0.53
CA ARG A 33 -10.48 -2.63 -1.71
C ARG A 33 -9.51 -3.55 -2.45
N PHE A 34 -8.93 -4.54 -1.78
CA PHE A 34 -7.98 -5.49 -2.37
C PHE A 34 -8.61 -6.83 -2.76
N LEU A 35 -9.94 -6.95 -2.76
CA LEU A 35 -10.64 -8.10 -3.31
C LEU A 35 -10.35 -8.26 -4.81
N PRO A 36 -10.36 -9.50 -5.35
CA PRO A 36 -9.92 -9.78 -6.72
C PRO A 36 -10.64 -8.97 -7.81
N ALA A 37 -11.96 -8.75 -7.67
CA ALA A 37 -12.75 -7.97 -8.63
C ALA A 37 -12.33 -6.49 -8.64
N THR A 38 -12.18 -5.90 -7.45
CA THR A 38 -11.76 -4.50 -7.28
C THR A 38 -10.35 -4.27 -7.80
N VAL A 39 -9.41 -5.18 -7.52
CA VAL A 39 -8.03 -5.10 -8.03
C VAL A 39 -8.00 -5.19 -9.55
N ARG A 40 -8.82 -6.07 -10.15
CA ARG A 40 -8.89 -6.22 -11.61
C ARG A 40 -9.45 -4.98 -12.31
N ALA A 41 -10.40 -4.30 -11.68
CA ALA A 41 -10.99 -3.07 -12.21
C ALA A 41 -10.10 -1.83 -11.98
N ARG A 42 -9.12 -1.91 -11.06
CA ARG A 42 -8.27 -0.78 -10.68
C ARG A 42 -7.35 -0.37 -11.84
N PRO A 43 -7.19 0.94 -12.11
CA PRO A 43 -6.21 1.42 -13.07
C PRO A 43 -4.79 0.91 -12.77
N ALA A 44 -4.05 0.60 -13.83
CA ALA A 44 -2.65 0.24 -13.69
C ALA A 44 -1.89 1.33 -12.93
N HIS A 45 -0.95 0.92 -12.09
CA HIS A 45 -0.08 1.80 -11.30
C HIS A 45 -0.76 2.65 -10.20
N ALA A 46 -2.08 2.57 -10.01
CA ALA A 46 -2.78 3.25 -8.91
C ALA A 46 -2.33 2.78 -7.51
N TYR A 47 -1.81 1.54 -7.40
CA TYR A 47 -1.21 1.01 -6.19
C TYR A 47 0.20 0.49 -6.47
N THR A 48 1.21 1.26 -6.05
CA THR A 48 2.64 1.05 -6.35
C THR A 48 3.55 1.27 -5.13
N PRO A 49 3.27 0.65 -3.97
CA PRO A 49 4.03 0.85 -2.74
C PRO A 49 5.50 0.41 -2.84
N PHE A 50 5.83 -0.42 -3.83
CA PHE A 50 7.17 -0.94 -4.07
C PHE A 50 7.80 -0.37 -5.35
N GLY A 51 7.27 0.72 -5.89
CA GLY A 51 7.71 1.27 -7.18
C GLY A 51 7.37 0.37 -8.37
N VAL A 52 7.88 0.75 -9.55
CA VAL A 52 7.64 0.07 -10.83
C VAL A 52 8.89 0.04 -11.70
N GLY A 53 8.94 -0.89 -12.66
CA GLY A 53 10.02 -0.98 -13.63
C GLY A 53 11.40 -1.30 -13.04
N ALA A 54 12.45 -0.79 -13.68
CA ALA A 54 13.85 -1.12 -13.36
C ALA A 54 14.32 -0.67 -11.97
N ARG A 55 13.56 0.20 -11.29
CA ARG A 55 13.84 0.71 -9.95
C ARG A 55 12.82 0.26 -8.90
N ALA A 56 11.98 -0.73 -9.25
CA ALA A 56 11.09 -1.35 -8.28
C ALA A 56 11.90 -2.03 -7.16
N CYS A 57 11.30 -2.12 -5.96
CA CYS A 57 11.91 -2.76 -4.81
C CYS A 57 12.18 -4.24 -5.09
N ILE A 58 13.46 -4.61 -5.09
CA ILE A 58 13.92 -5.99 -5.27
C ILE A 58 13.37 -6.92 -4.16
N GLY A 59 13.14 -6.38 -2.97
CA GLY A 59 12.63 -7.10 -1.81
C GLY A 59 11.11 -7.26 -1.76
N ARG A 60 10.34 -6.79 -2.75
CA ARG A 60 8.86 -6.78 -2.70
C ARG A 60 8.27 -8.14 -2.33
N GLN A 61 8.71 -9.21 -2.99
CA GLN A 61 8.16 -10.54 -2.75
C GLN A 61 8.54 -11.08 -1.36
N PHE A 62 9.80 -10.87 -0.96
CA PHE A 62 10.27 -11.23 0.37
C PHE A 62 9.48 -10.51 1.46
N ALA A 63 9.32 -9.19 1.33
CA ALA A 63 8.60 -8.36 2.31
C ALA A 63 7.15 -8.82 2.49
N LEU A 64 6.42 -9.06 1.37
CA LEU A 64 5.05 -9.56 1.45
C LEU A 64 4.97 -10.96 2.06
N HIS A 65 5.89 -11.85 1.69
CA HIS A 65 5.89 -13.21 2.21
C HIS A 65 6.14 -13.25 3.73
N VAL A 66 7.16 -12.53 4.19
CA VAL A 66 7.49 -12.46 5.62
C VAL A 66 6.40 -11.71 6.40
N ALA A 67 5.84 -10.62 5.86
CA ALA A 67 4.77 -9.89 6.53
C ALA A 67 3.51 -10.75 6.74
N VAL A 68 3.11 -11.54 5.74
CA VAL A 68 1.97 -12.45 5.87
C VAL A 68 2.23 -13.52 6.93
N ILE A 69 3.42 -14.13 6.93
CA ILE A 69 3.79 -15.15 7.93
C ILE A 69 3.80 -14.53 9.34
N ALA A 70 4.45 -13.38 9.50
CA ALA A 70 4.53 -12.70 10.79
C ALA A 70 3.14 -12.33 11.32
N LEU A 71 2.29 -11.74 10.47
CA LEU A 71 0.92 -11.39 10.84
C LEU A 71 0.11 -12.62 11.24
N ALA A 72 0.22 -13.72 10.49
CA ALA A 72 -0.46 -14.98 10.84
C ALA A 72 0.03 -15.55 12.18
N GLN A 73 1.34 -15.52 12.46
CA GLN A 73 1.87 -15.99 13.75
C GLN A 73 1.41 -15.11 14.91
N ILE A 74 1.32 -13.79 14.74
CA ILE A 74 0.84 -12.88 15.78
C ILE A 74 -0.64 -13.17 16.06
N LEU A 75 -1.48 -13.17 15.02
CA LEU A 75 -2.94 -13.31 15.16
C LEU A 75 -3.40 -14.69 15.66
N THR A 76 -2.59 -15.73 15.50
CA THR A 76 -2.94 -17.09 15.96
C THR A 76 -2.47 -17.41 17.37
N ARG A 77 -1.52 -16.64 17.91
CA ARG A 77 -0.88 -16.92 19.21
C ARG A 77 -1.20 -15.91 20.29
N PHE A 78 -1.67 -14.72 19.91
CA PHE A 78 -1.91 -13.62 20.82
C PHE A 78 -3.26 -12.97 20.54
N ASP A 79 -3.97 -12.61 21.60
CA ASP A 79 -5.07 -11.66 21.52
C ASP A 79 -4.52 -10.24 21.49
N ILE A 80 -4.85 -9.49 20.44
CA ILE A 80 -4.40 -8.10 20.30
C ILE A 80 -5.43 -7.20 20.96
N VAL A 81 -5.01 -6.48 21.99
CA VAL A 81 -5.80 -5.41 22.63
C VAL A 81 -5.19 -4.05 22.30
N PRO A 82 -6.01 -3.04 21.95
CA PRO A 82 -5.52 -1.71 21.62
C PRO A 82 -4.96 -1.03 22.88
N ASN A 83 -3.84 -0.32 22.73
CA ASN A 83 -3.42 0.66 23.72
C ASN A 83 -4.28 1.92 23.52
N THR A 84 -5.11 2.29 24.49
CA THR A 84 -6.02 3.43 24.41
C THR A 84 -5.31 4.78 24.42
N ASP A 85 -4.05 4.81 24.87
CA ASP A 85 -3.25 6.03 24.95
C ASP A 85 -2.39 6.25 23.69
N TYR A 86 -2.54 5.41 22.67
CA TYR A 86 -1.82 5.53 21.42
C TYR A 86 -2.48 6.56 20.49
N GLU A 87 -1.73 7.63 20.18
CA GLU A 87 -2.09 8.63 19.16
C GLU A 87 -1.15 8.52 17.95
N LEU A 88 -1.72 8.68 16.75
CA LEU A 88 -1.02 8.62 15.46
C LEU A 88 -0.34 9.95 15.08
#